data_AF-A0A2V8KSZ9-F1
#
_entry.id   AF-A0A2V8KSZ9-F1
#
_cell.length_a   1.000
_cell.length_b   1.000
_cell.length_c   1.000
_cell.angle_alpha   90.00
_cell.angle_beta   90.00
_cell.angle_gamma   90.00
#
_symmetry.space_group_name_H-M   'P 1'
#
loop_
_entity.id
_entity.type
_entity.pdbx_description
1 polymer ?
#
loop_
_entity_poly.entity_id
_entity_poly.type
_entity_poly.pdbx_seq_one_letter_code
_entity_poly.pdbx_strand_id
1 'polypeptide(L)'
;MDPINDILVIGLNSNFGSDEPITVEDTESLEKGAILIFNRTDSGNVKPRGVIRGPKSGIIRINQMQLYPQKKLIVGAMPGVIDSMEPDSAFLGVWSYDDNGDIPPKWKIPANDRTKLKKPFGVVLNPKNKEVIISDMRNQGVLVFSVPEVF
;
A
#
# COMPACT_ATOMS: atom_id res chain seq x y z
N MET A 1 2.68 4.98 -11.88
CA MET A 1 3.27 6.24 -12.39
C MET A 1 2.14 7.23 -12.60
N ASP A 2 2.37 8.51 -12.33
CA ASP A 2 1.41 9.60 -12.55
C ASP A 2 2.04 10.67 -13.46
N PRO A 3 1.56 10.83 -14.71
CA PRO A 3 2.09 11.83 -15.64
C PRO A 3 1.59 13.26 -15.35
N ILE A 4 0.53 13.44 -14.55
CA ILE A 4 -0.04 14.77 -14.26
C ILE A 4 0.80 15.49 -13.22
N ASN A 5 1.23 14.76 -12.19
CA ASN A 5 2.06 15.31 -11.11
C ASN A 5 3.56 14.99 -11.30
N ASP A 6 3.94 14.39 -12.44
CA ASP A 6 5.30 13.95 -12.75
C ASP A 6 5.96 13.14 -11.64
N ILE A 7 5.26 12.13 -11.12
CA ILE A 7 5.82 11.23 -10.11
C ILE A 7 5.84 9.76 -10.53
N LEU A 8 6.80 9.06 -9.96
CA LEU A 8 6.90 7.61 -9.96
C LEU A 8 6.87 7.13 -8.50
N VAL A 9 5.99 6.17 -8.22
CA VAL A 9 5.85 5.56 -6.89
C VAL A 9 6.24 4.10 -7.00
N ILE A 10 7.14 3.67 -6.11
CA ILE A 10 7.67 2.31 -6.04
C ILE A 10 7.37 1.74 -4.67
N GLY A 11 6.87 0.50 -4.62
CA GLY A 11 6.68 -0.24 -3.38
C GLY A 11 7.86 -1.17 -3.14
N LEU A 12 8.36 -1.19 -1.91
CA LEU A 12 9.38 -2.11 -1.44
C LEU A 12 8.80 -2.97 -0.33
N ASN A 13 9.00 -4.28 -0.46
CA ASN A 13 8.62 -5.24 0.57
C ASN A 13 9.74 -5.37 1.61
N SER A 14 9.37 -5.74 2.82
CA SER A 14 10.30 -5.85 3.96
C SER A 14 11.46 -6.86 3.77
N ASN A 15 11.32 -7.83 2.86
CA ASN A 15 12.36 -8.79 2.49
C ASN A 15 13.26 -8.31 1.34
N PHE A 16 13.23 -7.02 0.99
CA PHE A 16 14.06 -6.50 -0.09
C PHE A 16 15.55 -6.74 0.22
N GLY A 17 16.20 -7.62 -0.55
CA GLY A 17 17.59 -8.02 -0.36
C GLY A 17 17.81 -9.32 0.44
N SER A 18 16.75 -10.02 0.85
CA SER A 18 16.82 -11.35 1.47
C SER A 18 15.92 -12.35 0.74
N ASP A 19 16.43 -13.55 0.47
CA ASP A 19 15.62 -14.65 -0.10
C ASP A 19 14.69 -15.30 0.93
N GLU A 20 14.88 -14.99 2.21
CA GLU A 20 14.03 -15.49 3.30
C GLU A 20 12.64 -14.82 3.29
N PRO A 21 11.56 -15.61 3.46
CA PRO A 21 10.21 -15.07 3.62
C PRO A 21 10.07 -14.31 4.94
N ILE A 22 9.33 -13.19 4.94
CA ILE A 22 8.99 -12.46 6.17
C ILE A 22 8.05 -13.32 7.01
N THR A 23 8.52 -13.79 8.16
CA THR A 23 7.70 -14.51 9.13
C THR A 23 7.18 -13.59 10.24
N VAL A 24 6.19 -14.05 10.99
CA VAL A 24 5.66 -13.31 12.17
C VAL A 24 6.74 -13.07 13.24
N GLU A 25 7.78 -13.90 13.31
CA GLU A 25 8.86 -13.81 14.30
C GLU A 25 9.91 -12.74 13.95
N ASP A 26 10.01 -12.34 12.67
CA ASP A 26 10.97 -11.36 12.17
C ASP A 26 10.52 -9.91 12.40
N THR A 27 10.29 -9.54 13.65
CA THR A 27 9.80 -8.21 14.04
C THR A 27 10.70 -7.06 13.56
N GLU A 28 12.02 -7.23 13.50
CA GLU A 28 12.96 -6.24 12.93
C GLU A 28 12.80 -6.07 11.40
N SER A 29 12.26 -7.06 10.69
CA SER A 29 12.01 -7.00 9.25
C SER A 29 10.68 -6.29 8.92
N LEU A 30 9.68 -6.36 9.82
CA LEU A 30 8.35 -5.78 9.62
C LEU A 30 8.36 -4.25 9.45
N GLU A 31 9.47 -3.59 9.77
CA GLU A 31 9.68 -2.14 9.60
C GLU A 31 10.35 -1.74 8.27
N LYS A 32 10.75 -2.73 7.45
CA LYS A 32 11.56 -2.48 6.24
C LYS A 32 10.74 -2.24 4.98
N GLY A 33 9.44 -2.51 4.99
CA GLY A 33 8.58 -2.16 3.87
C GLY A 33 8.52 -0.64 3.69
N ALA A 34 8.49 -0.20 2.44
CA ALA A 34 8.53 1.23 2.13
C ALA A 34 7.75 1.57 0.86
N ILE A 35 7.26 2.80 0.80
CA ILE A 35 6.87 3.45 -0.44
C ILE A 35 7.91 4.53 -0.74
N LEU A 36 8.53 4.42 -1.91
CA LEU A 36 9.46 5.42 -2.43
C LEU A 36 8.75 6.27 -3.48
N ILE A 37 8.98 7.58 -3.40
CA ILE A 37 8.42 8.56 -4.32
C ILE A 37 9.58 9.25 -5.02
N PHE A 38 9.58 9.22 -6.35
CA PHE A 38 10.55 9.84 -7.23
C PHE A 38 9.84 10.80 -8.18
N ASN A 39 10.59 11.71 -8.82
CA ASN A 39 10.05 12.37 -10.01
C ASN A 39 10.07 11.37 -11.17
N ARG A 40 9.07 11.48 -12.04
CA ARG A 40 8.89 10.60 -13.20
C ARG A 40 10.07 10.66 -14.18
N THR A 41 10.75 11.79 -14.23
CA THR A 41 11.86 12.09 -15.14
C THR A 41 13.23 11.95 -14.48
N ASP A 42 13.28 11.55 -13.21
CA ASP A 42 14.56 11.27 -12.57
C ASP A 42 15.28 10.12 -13.30
N SER A 43 16.61 10.19 -13.36
CA SER A 43 17.43 9.19 -14.04
C SER A 43 18.72 8.93 -13.27
N GLY A 44 19.23 7.69 -13.35
CA GLY A 44 20.42 7.27 -12.62
C GLY A 44 20.15 7.02 -11.12
N ASN A 45 21.20 7.18 -10.31
CA ASN A 45 21.15 6.93 -8.86
C ASN A 45 20.72 8.21 -8.10
N VAL A 46 19.45 8.57 -8.24
CA VAL A 46 18.86 9.70 -7.51
C VAL A 46 18.29 9.25 -6.17
N LYS A 47 18.28 10.14 -5.18
CA LYS A 47 17.56 9.91 -3.93
C LYS A 47 16.05 10.08 -4.18
N PRO A 48 15.18 9.26 -3.56
CA PRO A 48 13.75 9.51 -3.57
C PRO A 48 13.44 10.89 -2.98
N ARG A 49 12.45 11.59 -3.54
CA ARG A 49 11.95 12.85 -2.97
C ARG A 49 11.12 12.63 -1.71
N GLY A 50 10.56 11.43 -1.54
CA GLY A 50 9.80 11.02 -0.36
C GLY A 50 9.97 9.53 -0.09
N VAL A 51 10.04 9.17 1.19
CA VAL A 51 10.15 7.79 1.66
C VAL A 51 9.17 7.59 2.81
N ILE A 52 8.12 6.80 2.59
CA ILE A 52 7.17 6.40 3.63
C ILE A 52 7.58 5.02 4.13
N ARG A 53 7.98 4.92 5.39
CA ARG A 53 8.46 3.66 6.00
C ARG A 53 8.41 3.73 7.52
N GLY A 54 8.40 2.57 8.17
CA GLY A 54 8.44 2.46 9.63
C GLY A 54 7.12 1.96 10.23
N PRO A 55 7.10 1.72 11.55
CA PRO A 55 6.00 1.03 12.23
C PRO A 55 4.63 1.69 12.06
N LYS A 56 4.54 3.02 12.11
CA LYS A 56 3.28 3.75 11.98
C LYS A 56 2.72 3.66 10.58
N SER A 57 3.58 3.55 9.56
CA SER A 57 3.14 3.34 8.18
C SER A 57 2.40 2.01 8.02
N GLY A 58 2.76 0.98 8.79
CA GLY A 58 2.21 -0.37 8.66
C GLY A 58 2.58 -1.06 7.34
N ILE A 59 3.54 -0.52 6.59
CA ILE A 59 3.98 -1.07 5.32
C ILE A 59 4.94 -2.23 5.61
N ILE A 60 4.42 -3.45 5.53
CA ILE A 60 5.23 -4.68 5.61
C ILE A 60 5.47 -5.21 4.21
N ARG A 61 4.40 -5.34 3.44
CA ARG A 61 4.40 -5.91 2.08
C ARG A 61 3.31 -5.23 1.28
N ILE A 62 3.58 -5.03 0.00
CA ILE A 62 2.71 -4.38 -0.97
C ILE A 62 2.53 -5.35 -2.14
N ASN A 63 1.29 -5.74 -2.44
CA ASN A 63 1.00 -6.53 -3.64
C ASN A 63 0.82 -5.62 -4.87
N GLN A 64 -0.09 -4.66 -4.77
CA GLN A 64 -0.40 -3.72 -5.84
C GLN A 64 -0.67 -2.33 -5.27
N MET A 65 -0.41 -1.30 -6.08
CA MET A 65 -0.80 0.08 -5.78
C MET A 65 -1.53 0.71 -6.96
N GLN A 66 -2.33 1.73 -6.65
CA GLN A 66 -2.92 2.66 -7.60
C GLN A 66 -2.63 4.09 -7.15
N LEU A 67 -2.60 4.99 -8.12
CA LEU A 67 -2.44 6.42 -7.86
C LEU A 67 -3.75 7.13 -8.18
N TYR A 68 -4.10 8.14 -7.40
CA TYR A 68 -5.20 9.04 -7.70
C TYR A 68 -4.65 10.47 -7.88
N PRO A 69 -4.28 10.85 -9.12
CA PRO A 69 -3.57 12.09 -9.41
C PRO A 69 -4.27 13.36 -8.93
N GLN A 70 -5.60 13.42 -9.03
CA GLN A 70 -6.39 14.62 -8.74
C GLN A 70 -6.26 15.08 -7.28
N LYS A 71 -6.07 14.13 -6.35
CA LYS A 71 -5.83 14.40 -4.93
C LYS A 71 -4.44 14.02 -4.46
N LYS A 72 -3.54 13.66 -5.38
CA LYS A 72 -2.16 13.24 -5.06
C LYS A 72 -2.11 12.10 -4.04
N LEU A 73 -2.93 11.07 -4.25
CA LEU A 73 -3.03 9.93 -3.33
C LEU A 73 -2.38 8.66 -3.88
N ILE A 74 -1.83 7.86 -2.97
CA ILE A 74 -1.26 6.53 -3.20
C ILE A 74 -2.16 5.54 -2.46
N VAL A 75 -2.75 4.60 -3.18
CA VAL A 75 -3.64 3.57 -2.62
C VAL A 75 -2.95 2.22 -2.75
N GLY A 76 -2.63 1.57 -1.63
CA GLY A 76 -1.86 0.33 -1.60
C GLY A 76 -2.59 -0.84 -0.96
N ALA A 77 -2.55 -1.99 -1.62
CA ALA A 77 -3.01 -3.28 -1.11
C ALA A 77 -1.91 -3.93 -0.26
N MET A 78 -2.14 -3.97 1.06
CA MET A 78 -1.22 -4.51 2.06
C MET A 78 -1.69 -5.90 2.49
N PRO A 79 -1.15 -6.99 1.93
CA PRO A 79 -1.57 -8.36 2.26
C PRO A 79 -1.04 -8.88 3.59
N GLY A 80 -0.30 -8.07 4.36
CA GLY A 80 0.39 -8.53 5.57
C GLY A 80 1.49 -9.56 5.30
N VAL A 81 1.85 -10.28 6.36
CA VAL A 81 2.89 -11.32 6.35
C VAL A 81 2.55 -12.48 5.40
N ILE A 82 3.58 -13.17 4.89
CA ILE A 82 3.40 -14.17 3.83
C ILE A 82 2.82 -15.49 4.37
N ASP A 83 3.30 -15.91 5.54
CA ASP A 83 3.01 -17.16 6.25
C ASP A 83 1.59 -17.22 6.86
N SER A 84 1.03 -16.07 7.25
CA SER A 84 -0.34 -16.03 7.76
C SER A 84 -1.38 -16.12 6.65
N MET A 85 -2.36 -17.02 6.80
CA MET A 85 -3.46 -17.13 5.85
C MET A 85 -4.35 -15.88 5.87
N GLU A 86 -4.73 -15.41 7.05
CA GLU A 86 -5.58 -14.23 7.26
C GLU A 86 -4.88 -13.29 8.26
N PRO A 87 -3.88 -12.50 7.81
CA PRO A 87 -3.08 -11.69 8.70
C PRO A 87 -3.87 -10.47 9.23
N ASP A 88 -3.86 -10.27 10.55
CA ASP A 88 -4.41 -9.07 11.20
C ASP A 88 -3.76 -7.77 10.72
N SER A 89 -2.53 -7.88 10.21
CA SER A 89 -1.77 -6.77 9.62
C SER A 89 -2.18 -6.46 8.18
N ALA A 90 -3.16 -7.15 7.59
CA ALA A 90 -3.66 -6.83 6.26
C ALA A 90 -4.59 -5.61 6.27
N PHE A 91 -4.48 -4.78 5.25
CA PHE A 91 -5.34 -3.62 5.04
C PHE A 91 -5.20 -3.06 3.62
N LEU A 92 -6.13 -2.17 3.25
CA LEU A 92 -5.87 -1.17 2.22
C LEU A 92 -5.42 0.12 2.90
N GLY A 93 -4.29 0.68 2.50
CA GLY A 93 -3.78 1.95 3.02
C GLY A 93 -3.80 3.05 1.95
N VAL A 94 -4.05 4.28 2.38
CA VAL A 94 -4.00 5.47 1.53
C VAL A 94 -3.04 6.50 2.11
N TRP A 95 -2.05 6.91 1.32
CA TRP A 95 -1.09 7.97 1.63
C TRP A 95 -1.16 9.08 0.58
N SER A 96 -0.39 10.14 0.76
CA SER A 96 -0.22 11.20 -0.22
C SER A 96 1.20 11.27 -0.77
N TYR A 97 1.35 11.94 -1.92
CA TYR A 97 2.63 12.17 -2.58
C TYR A 97 3.62 13.00 -1.75
N ASP A 98 3.10 13.77 -0.79
CA ASP A 98 3.89 14.65 0.07
C ASP A 98 4.19 14.01 1.45
N ASP A 99 3.70 12.80 1.73
CA ASP A 99 4.00 12.10 2.98
C ASP A 99 5.46 11.60 2.98
N ASN A 100 6.14 11.74 4.12
CA ASN A 100 7.55 11.36 4.28
C ASN A 100 7.87 10.94 5.73
N GLY A 101 8.63 9.87 5.90
CA GLY A 101 8.99 9.28 7.19
C GLY A 101 8.00 8.22 7.69
N ASP A 102 7.99 8.03 9.00
CA ASP A 102 7.12 7.07 9.70
C ASP A 102 5.74 7.68 9.98
N ILE A 103 4.90 7.69 8.94
CA ILE A 103 3.57 8.32 8.94
C ILE A 103 2.49 7.27 8.67
N PRO A 104 1.40 7.24 9.47
CA PRO A 104 0.28 6.34 9.22
C PRO A 104 -0.50 6.71 7.96
N PRO A 105 -1.21 5.73 7.35
CA PRO A 105 -2.07 6.04 6.21
C PRO A 105 -3.17 7.04 6.63
N LYS A 106 -3.45 8.01 5.75
CA LYS A 106 -4.54 8.98 5.91
C LYS A 106 -5.91 8.29 5.96
N TRP A 107 -6.06 7.20 5.20
CA TRP A 107 -7.23 6.33 5.27
C TRP A 107 -6.83 4.86 5.27
N LYS A 108 -7.56 4.05 6.02
CA LYS A 108 -7.31 2.61 6.18
C LYS A 108 -8.61 1.83 6.08
N ILE A 109 -8.64 0.80 5.22
CA ILE A 109 -9.65 -0.26 5.26
C ILE A 109 -8.98 -1.48 5.89
N PRO A 110 -9.16 -1.73 7.20
CA PRO A 110 -8.52 -2.86 7.88
C PRO A 110 -9.12 -4.19 7.44
N ALA A 111 -8.33 -5.27 7.47
CA ALA A 111 -8.87 -6.62 7.46
C ALA A 111 -9.53 -6.94 8.80
N ASN A 112 -10.86 -7.13 8.81
CA ASN A 112 -11.62 -7.55 9.98
C ASN A 112 -13.03 -8.01 9.59
N ASP A 113 -13.81 -8.44 10.58
CA ASP A 113 -15.17 -8.91 10.39
C ASP A 113 -16.16 -7.87 9.82
N ARG A 114 -15.89 -6.57 9.95
CA ARG A 114 -16.78 -5.53 9.40
C ARG A 114 -16.53 -5.31 7.92
N THR A 115 -15.27 -5.22 7.51
CA THR A 115 -14.90 -4.99 6.10
C THR A 115 -14.93 -6.27 5.29
N LYS A 116 -14.86 -7.44 5.96
CA LYS A 116 -14.68 -8.77 5.35
C LYS A 116 -13.41 -8.89 4.50
N LEU A 117 -12.53 -7.88 4.53
CA LEU A 117 -11.22 -7.95 3.90
C LEU A 117 -10.34 -8.93 4.69
N LYS A 118 -9.57 -9.75 3.99
CA LYS A 118 -8.72 -10.78 4.59
C LYS A 118 -7.28 -10.71 4.11
N LYS A 119 -7.06 -10.70 2.79
CA LYS A 119 -5.71 -10.64 2.20
C LYS A 119 -5.75 -9.97 0.83
N PRO A 120 -5.67 -8.64 0.75
CA PRO A 120 -5.80 -7.89 -0.51
C PRO A 120 -4.66 -8.21 -1.48
N PHE A 121 -4.99 -8.30 -2.77
CA PHE A 121 -4.03 -8.49 -3.85
C PHE A 121 -4.00 -7.29 -4.79
N GLY A 122 -5.01 -7.18 -5.65
CA GLY A 122 -5.15 -6.11 -6.62
C GLY A 122 -6.09 -5.04 -6.10
N VAL A 123 -5.88 -3.81 -6.55
CA VAL A 123 -6.75 -2.67 -6.25
C VAL A 123 -6.95 -1.84 -7.50
N VAL A 124 -8.19 -1.42 -7.75
CA VAL A 124 -8.55 -0.43 -8.78
C VAL A 124 -9.50 0.61 -8.19
N LEU A 125 -9.48 1.82 -8.75
CA LEU A 125 -10.27 2.96 -8.30
C LEU A 125 -11.40 3.24 -9.28
N ASN A 126 -12.59 3.54 -8.76
CA ASN A 126 -13.73 4.06 -9.54
C ASN A 126 -14.14 5.42 -8.98
N PRO A 127 -13.47 6.52 -9.38
CA PRO A 127 -13.75 7.85 -8.85
C PRO A 127 -15.17 8.35 -9.13
N LYS A 128 -15.80 7.93 -10.23
CA LYS A 128 -17.14 8.36 -10.62
C LYS A 128 -18.19 7.97 -9.57
N ASN A 129 -18.09 6.75 -9.04
CA ASN A 129 -18.98 6.26 -7.99
C ASN A 129 -18.38 6.36 -6.59
N LYS A 130 -17.16 6.89 -6.48
CA LYS A 130 -16.38 6.98 -5.23
C LYS A 130 -16.14 5.62 -4.57
N GLU A 131 -15.71 4.66 -5.39
CA GLU A 131 -15.49 3.27 -4.95
C GLU A 131 -14.03 2.85 -5.09
N VAL A 132 -13.62 1.94 -4.21
CA VAL A 132 -12.40 1.15 -4.35
C VAL A 132 -12.78 -0.32 -4.49
N ILE A 133 -12.20 -0.98 -5.48
CA ILE A 133 -12.46 -2.38 -5.81
C ILE A 133 -11.18 -3.16 -5.54
N ILE A 134 -11.28 -4.19 -4.71
CA ILE A 134 -10.13 -4.95 -4.18
C ILE A 134 -10.33 -6.43 -4.46
N SER A 135 -9.37 -7.08 -5.13
CA SER A 135 -9.35 -8.54 -5.18
C SER A 135 -8.71 -9.10 -3.91
N ASP A 136 -9.28 -10.18 -3.37
CA ASP A 136 -8.86 -10.78 -2.10
C ASP A 136 -8.49 -12.26 -2.28
N MET A 137 -7.29 -12.63 -1.84
CA MET A 137 -6.71 -13.96 -2.03
C MET A 137 -7.42 -15.04 -1.20
N ARG A 138 -8.10 -14.68 -0.10
CA ARG A 138 -8.73 -15.62 0.83
C ARG A 138 -10.24 -15.67 0.70
N ASN A 139 -10.88 -14.57 0.34
CA ASN A 139 -12.28 -14.60 -0.04
C ASN A 139 -12.52 -15.23 -1.42
N GLN A 140 -11.46 -15.41 -2.24
CA GLN A 140 -11.56 -15.89 -3.62
C GLN A 140 -12.53 -15.03 -4.45
N GLY A 141 -12.47 -13.72 -4.23
CA GLY A 141 -13.46 -12.79 -4.77
C GLY A 141 -12.99 -11.35 -4.79
N VAL A 142 -13.92 -10.47 -5.13
CA VAL A 142 -13.71 -9.02 -5.20
C VAL A 142 -14.62 -8.34 -4.19
N LEU A 143 -14.08 -7.40 -3.42
CA LEU A 143 -14.80 -6.54 -2.51
C LEU A 143 -14.89 -5.14 -3.11
N VAL A 144 -16.05 -4.50 -2.98
CA VAL A 144 -16.28 -3.12 -3.40
C VAL A 144 -16.61 -2.29 -2.17
N PHE A 145 -15.83 -1.23 -1.95
CA PHE A 145 -16.03 -0.30 -0.85
C PHE A 145 -16.40 1.07 -1.39
N SER A 146 -17.52 1.62 -0.94
CA SER A 146 -17.82 3.04 -1.13
C SER A 146 -17.03 3.84 -0.10
N VAL A 147 -16.18 4.77 -0.57
CA VAL A 147 -15.29 5.59 0.26
C VAL A 147 -15.32 7.04 -0.22
N PRO A 148 -16.45 7.75 -0.06
CA PRO A 148 -16.63 9.10 -0.56
C PRO A 148 -15.65 10.12 0.01
N GLU A 149 -15.02 9.83 1.16
CA GLU A 149 -14.02 10.69 1.81
C GLU A 149 -12.67 10.65 1.09
N VAL A 150 -12.37 9.55 0.39
CA VAL A 150 -11.11 9.39 -0.38
C VAL A 150 -11.19 10.17 -1.70
N PHE A 151 -12.36 10.23 -2.34
CA PHE A 151 -12.56 10.79 -3.70
C PHE A 151 -13.11 12.20 -3.74
#